data_AF-A0A658NZ47-F1
#
_entry.id   AF-A0A658NZ47-F1
#
_cell.length_a   1.000
_cell.length_b   1.000
_cell.length_c   1.000
_cell.angle_alpha   90.00
_cell.angle_beta   90.00
_cell.angle_gamma   90.00
#
_symmetry.space_group_name_H-M   'P 1'
#
loop_
_entity.id
_entity.type
_entity.pdbx_description
1 polymer ?
#
loop_
_entity_poly.entity_id
_entity_poly.type
_entity_poly.pdbx_seq_one_letter_code
_entity_poly.pdbx_strand_id
1 'polypeptide(L)'
;GTSPEMVGPIDGVVPDPAGEPDPVRRSGIERALQYMGLVPGTPISDIAIDKVFIGSCTNSRIEDLRDAAAVVRGRRIAASIRQALVVPG
;
A
#
# COMPACT_ATOMS: atom_id res chain seq x y z
N GLY A 1 -2.10 -6.33 -0.19
CA GLY A 1 -2.11 -7.78 0.08
C GLY A 1 -2.20 -8.01 1.58
N THR A 2 -2.43 -9.24 2.00
CA THR A 2 -2.49 -9.62 3.42
C THR A 2 -1.17 -10.18 3.96
N SER A 3 -0.12 -10.18 3.14
CA SER A 3 1.21 -10.65 3.50
C SER A 3 2.30 -9.85 2.79
N PRO A 4 3.49 -9.66 3.38
CA PRO A 4 4.55 -8.80 2.82
C PRO A 4 5.07 -9.21 1.45
N GLU A 5 4.98 -10.49 1.08
CA GLU A 5 5.38 -10.99 -0.25
C GLU A 5 4.39 -10.65 -1.36
N MET A 6 3.18 -10.20 -1.01
CA MET A 6 2.15 -9.79 -1.98
C MET A 6 2.41 -8.36 -2.45
N VAL A 7 3.46 -8.22 -3.25
CA VAL A 7 3.94 -6.93 -3.80
C VAL A 7 3.44 -6.71 -5.22
N GLY A 8 3.26 -5.45 -5.59
CA GLY A 8 2.94 -5.01 -6.94
C GLY A 8 3.49 -3.60 -7.17
N PRO A 9 3.72 -3.21 -8.43
CA PRO A 9 4.23 -1.88 -8.73
C PRO A 9 3.12 -0.82 -8.57
N ILE A 10 3.49 0.42 -8.30
CA ILE A 10 2.54 1.53 -8.03
C ILE A 10 1.71 1.91 -9.27
N ASP A 11 2.25 1.67 -10.46
CA ASP A 11 1.60 1.84 -11.77
C ASP A 11 0.92 0.56 -12.26
N GLY A 12 0.87 -0.48 -11.43
CA GLY A 12 0.22 -1.75 -11.73
C GLY A 12 -1.28 -1.78 -11.43
N VAL A 13 -1.83 -2.98 -11.47
CA VAL A 13 -3.23 -3.28 -11.17
C VAL A 13 -3.33 -4.38 -10.10
N VAL A 14 -4.46 -4.42 -9.40
CA VAL A 14 -4.82 -5.51 -8.48
C VAL A 14 -4.87 -6.83 -9.27
N PRO A 15 -4.16 -7.89 -8.82
CA PRO A 15 -4.06 -9.14 -9.56
C PRO A 15 -5.42 -9.83 -9.72
N ASP A 16 -5.62 -10.46 -10.87
CA ASP A 16 -6.79 -11.27 -11.16
C ASP A 16 -6.51 -12.76 -10.92
N PRO A 17 -7.22 -13.42 -9.97
CA PRO A 17 -7.05 -14.85 -9.71
C PRO A 17 -7.38 -15.72 -10.94
N ALA A 18 -8.21 -15.27 -11.87
CA ALA A 18 -8.54 -16.02 -13.08
C ALA A 18 -7.31 -16.25 -14.00
N GLY A 19 -6.31 -15.36 -13.91
CA GLY A 19 -5.07 -15.45 -14.68
C GLY A 19 -3.93 -16.22 -14.00
N GLU A 20 -4.10 -16.65 -12.75
CA GLU A 20 -3.04 -17.33 -11.98
C GLU A 20 -3.13 -18.87 -12.20
N PRO A 21 -2.16 -19.50 -12.87
CA PRO A 21 -2.19 -20.94 -13.14
C PRO A 21 -1.98 -21.82 -11.90
N ASP A 22 -1.22 -21.34 -10.90
CA ASP A 22 -0.96 -22.10 -9.69
C ASP A 22 -2.18 -22.05 -8.74
N PRO A 23 -2.82 -23.19 -8.43
CA PRO A 23 -4.01 -23.23 -7.60
C PRO A 23 -3.78 -22.72 -6.17
N VAL A 24 -2.58 -22.88 -5.63
CA VAL A 24 -2.24 -22.41 -4.27
C VAL A 24 -2.15 -20.89 -4.26
N ARG A 25 -1.44 -20.31 -5.24
CA ARG A 25 -1.34 -18.85 -5.40
C ARG A 25 -2.69 -18.23 -5.70
N ARG A 26 -3.49 -18.85 -6.58
CA ARG A 26 -4.86 -18.40 -6.89
C ARG A 26 -5.72 -18.29 -5.64
N SER A 27 -5.77 -19.34 -4.82
CA SER A 27 -6.51 -19.32 -3.56
C SER A 27 -5.97 -18.28 -2.56
N GLY A 28 -4.66 -18.03 -2.57
CA GLY A 28 -4.05 -16.94 -1.82
C GLY A 28 -4.55 -15.55 -2.25
N ILE A 29 -4.59 -15.30 -3.56
CA ILE A 29 -5.09 -14.05 -4.15
C ILE A 29 -6.57 -13.86 -3.81
N GLU A 30 -7.41 -14.86 -4.03
CA GLU A 30 -8.85 -14.80 -3.74
C GLU A 30 -9.14 -14.41 -2.29
N ARG A 31 -8.47 -15.06 -1.33
CA ARG A 31 -8.62 -14.73 0.10
C ARG A 31 -8.14 -13.31 0.42
N ALA A 32 -7.03 -12.88 -0.17
CA ALA A 32 -6.51 -11.54 0.03
C ALA A 32 -7.46 -10.48 -0.52
N LEU A 33 -8.03 -10.69 -1.70
CA LEU A 33 -9.01 -9.78 -2.31
C LEU A 33 -10.27 -9.67 -1.45
N GLN A 34 -10.79 -10.81 -0.97
CA GLN A 34 -11.95 -10.85 -0.10
C GLN A 34 -11.71 -10.09 1.21
N TYR A 35 -10.55 -10.31 1.85
CA TYR A 35 -10.20 -9.63 3.10
C TYR A 35 -9.99 -8.13 2.91
N MET A 36 -9.28 -7.74 1.84
CA MET A 36 -8.96 -6.34 1.55
C MET A 36 -10.13 -5.57 0.94
N GLY A 37 -11.16 -6.27 0.46
CA GLY A 37 -12.29 -5.66 -0.27
C GLY A 37 -11.88 -5.05 -1.62
N LEU A 38 -10.87 -5.63 -2.29
CA LEU A 38 -10.36 -5.12 -3.56
C LEU A 38 -10.95 -5.86 -4.75
N VAL A 39 -11.22 -5.12 -5.84
CA VAL A 39 -11.71 -5.67 -7.10
C VAL A 39 -10.52 -5.98 -8.03
N PRO A 40 -10.44 -7.17 -8.65
CA PRO A 40 -9.45 -7.50 -9.67
C PRO A 40 -9.35 -6.44 -10.77
N GLY A 41 -8.14 -6.18 -11.26
CA GLY A 41 -7.90 -5.23 -12.35
C GLY A 41 -7.98 -3.75 -11.97
N THR A 42 -8.36 -3.41 -10.73
CA THR A 42 -8.33 -2.03 -10.23
C THR A 42 -6.89 -1.48 -10.30
N PRO A 43 -6.64 -0.32 -10.92
CA PRO A 43 -5.34 0.33 -10.84
C PRO A 43 -4.95 0.59 -9.40
N ILE A 44 -3.67 0.35 -9.03
CA ILE A 44 -3.20 0.57 -7.66
C ILE A 44 -3.38 2.05 -7.25
N SER A 45 -3.23 2.97 -8.20
CA SER A 45 -3.46 4.42 -8.02
C SER A 45 -4.89 4.78 -7.62
N ASP A 46 -5.86 3.93 -7.95
CA ASP A 46 -7.29 4.21 -7.75
C ASP A 46 -7.78 3.67 -6.40
N ILE A 47 -6.95 2.94 -5.68
CA ILE A 47 -7.26 2.43 -4.34
C ILE A 47 -7.30 3.62 -3.37
N ALA A 48 -8.47 3.83 -2.77
CA ALA A 48 -8.65 4.89 -1.78
C ALA A 48 -7.78 4.64 -0.53
N ILE A 49 -6.98 5.64 -0.17
CA ILE A 49 -6.14 5.62 1.03
C ILE A 49 -6.88 6.34 2.15
N ASP A 50 -6.94 5.73 3.34
CA ASP A 50 -7.54 6.34 4.54
C ASP A 50 -6.53 6.53 5.69
N LYS A 51 -5.39 5.83 5.64
CA LYS A 51 -4.33 5.91 6.64
C LYS A 51 -2.97 5.97 5.97
N VAL A 52 -2.08 6.80 6.51
CA VAL A 52 -0.69 6.94 6.05
C VAL A 52 0.24 6.80 7.24
N PHE A 53 1.34 6.08 7.04
CA PHE A 53 2.32 5.81 8.07
C PHE A 53 3.73 5.95 7.47
N ILE A 54 4.58 6.75 8.11
CA ILE A 54 5.97 6.98 7.72
C ILE A 54 6.88 6.60 8.89
N GLY A 55 7.78 5.66 8.66
CA GLY A 55 8.80 5.22 9.62
C GLY A 55 8.56 3.82 10.17
N SER A 56 9.49 2.91 9.94
CA SER A 56 9.50 1.54 10.50
C SER A 56 10.91 1.20 10.99
N CYS A 57 11.11 0.01 11.58
CA CYS A 57 12.43 -0.45 12.02
C CYS A 57 13.53 -0.43 10.94
N THR A 58 13.15 -0.28 9.66
CA THR A 58 14.09 -0.19 8.53
C THR A 58 14.16 1.20 7.87
N ASN A 59 13.29 2.17 8.20
CA ASN A 59 13.17 3.44 7.46
C ASN A 59 12.63 4.62 8.29
N SER A 60 13.13 4.80 9.53
CA SER A 60 12.75 5.90 10.43
C SER A 60 13.93 6.76 10.92
N ARG A 61 15.09 6.65 10.24
CA ARG A 61 16.27 7.44 10.59
C ARG A 61 16.05 8.91 10.25
N ILE A 62 16.89 9.78 10.82
CA ILE A 62 16.75 11.23 10.63
C ILE A 62 16.86 11.63 9.15
N GLU A 63 17.68 10.93 8.37
CA GLU A 63 17.80 11.12 6.92
C GLU A 63 16.49 10.76 6.19
N ASP A 64 15.87 9.61 6.50
CA ASP A 64 14.61 9.15 5.88
C ASP A 64 13.48 10.17 6.13
N LEU A 65 13.38 10.66 7.38
CA LEU A 65 12.36 11.63 7.75
C LEU A 65 12.57 12.99 7.11
N ARG A 66 13.82 13.40 6.87
CA ARG A 66 14.14 14.64 6.15
C ARG A 66 13.76 14.55 4.69
N ASP A 67 13.99 13.41 4.05
CA ASP A 67 13.60 13.16 2.66
C ASP A 67 12.06 13.17 2.52
N ALA A 68 11.37 12.47 3.42
CA ALA A 68 9.91 12.52 3.48
C ALA A 68 9.39 13.95 3.69
N ALA A 69 10.00 14.72 4.60
CA ALA A 69 9.65 16.11 4.86
C ALA A 69 9.88 17.03 3.65
N ALA A 70 10.90 16.76 2.84
CA ALA A 70 11.15 17.51 1.60
C ALA A 70 10.03 17.30 0.57
N VAL A 71 9.54 16.06 0.42
CA VAL A 71 8.45 15.71 -0.52
C VAL A 71 7.12 16.38 -0.13
N VAL A 72 6.79 16.38 1.16
CA VAL A 72 5.49 16.88 1.65
C VAL A 72 5.48 18.38 1.96
N ARG A 73 6.62 19.07 1.88
CA ARG A 73 6.74 20.49 2.20
C ARG A 73 5.76 21.33 1.39
N GLY A 74 4.98 22.17 2.08
CA GLY A 74 3.98 23.05 1.46
C GLY A 74 2.72 22.33 0.98
N ARG A 75 2.64 21.00 1.13
CA ARG A 75 1.44 20.21 0.84
C ARG A 75 0.59 20.06 2.09
N ARG A 76 -0.67 19.67 1.89
CA ARG A 76 -1.62 19.37 2.97
C ARG A 76 -2.05 17.92 2.87
N ILE A 77 -2.33 17.31 4.02
CA ILE A 77 -2.95 15.99 4.09
C ILE A 77 -4.33 16.08 3.42
N ALA A 78 -4.65 15.10 2.57
CA ALA A 78 -5.94 15.05 1.90
C ALA A 78 -7.06 14.82 2.92
N ALA A 79 -8.23 15.43 2.70
CA ALA A 79 -9.36 15.37 3.64
C ALA A 79 -9.92 13.95 3.85
N SER A 80 -9.67 13.02 2.92
CA SER A 80 -10.03 11.61 3.02
C SER A 80 -9.18 10.82 4.01
N ILE A 81 -8.00 11.35 4.40
CA ILE A 81 -7.10 10.67 5.32
C ILE A 81 -7.60 10.83 6.74
N ARG A 82 -7.98 9.71 7.35
CA ARG A 82 -8.44 9.65 8.75
C ARG A 82 -7.28 9.74 9.74
N GLN A 83 -6.11 9.21 9.35
CA GLN A 83 -4.93 9.19 10.21
C GLN A 83 -3.65 9.27 9.39
N ALA A 84 -2.76 10.18 9.79
CA ALA A 84 -1.39 10.25 9.28
C ALA A 84 -0.43 10.20 10.47
N LEU A 85 0.51 9.26 10.45
CA LEU A 85 1.46 9.03 11.54
C LEU A 85 2.89 9.09 11.01
N VAL A 86 3.76 9.76 11.78
CA VAL A 86 5.21 9.74 11.59
C VAL A 86 5.82 9.19 12.85
N VAL A 87 6.56 8.10 12.75
CA VAL A 87 7.18 7.42 13.89
C VAL A 87 8.70 7.45 13.71
N PRO A 88 9.42 8.27 14.49
CA PRO A 88 10.89 8.28 14.46
C PRO A 88 11.48 7.05 15.14
N GLY A 89 12.67 6.62 14.69
CA GLY A 89 13.38 5.45 15.21
C GLY A 89 14.72 5.19 14.54
#